data_AF-A0A2D1SZ38-F1
#
_entry.id   AF-A0A2D1SZ38-F1
#
_cell.length_a   1.000
_cell.length_b   1.000
_cell.length_c   1.000
_cell.angle_alpha   90.00
_cell.angle_beta   90.00
_cell.angle_gamma   90.00
#
_symmetry.space_group_name_H-M   'P 1'
#
loop_
_entity.id
_entity.type
_entity.pdbx_description
1 polymer ?
#
loop_
_entity_poly.entity_id
_entity_poly.type
_entity_poly.pdbx_seq_one_letter_code
_entity_poly.pdbx_strand_id
1 'polypeptide(L)'
;MDFHVLLAISHEYEASGISLKNGLSDFSFEEVLTRRNIVRAAQTIYVVADHTKFERDFAIKICSLDYFITDAHLNDNIYKQ
;
A
#
# COMPACT_ATOMS: atom_id res chain seq x y z
N MET A 1 -20.36 -1.12 13.32
CA MET A 1 -18.97 -1.02 13.77
C MET A 1 -18.19 -0.85 12.48
N ASP A 2 -17.87 0.38 12.14
CA ASP A 2 -17.26 0.70 10.84
C ASP A 2 -15.77 0.37 10.93
N PHE A 3 -15.36 -0.73 10.31
CA PHE A 3 -13.99 -1.23 10.36
C PHE A 3 -13.16 -0.53 9.27
N HIS A 4 -12.41 0.49 9.68
CA HIS A 4 -11.38 1.13 8.87
C HIS A 4 -10.03 0.52 9.23
N VAL A 5 -9.28 0.03 8.22
CA VAL A 5 -7.94 -0.52 8.43
C VAL A 5 -6.90 0.47 7.91
N LEU A 6 -5.93 0.76 8.78
CA LEU A 6 -4.72 1.48 8.45
C LEU A 6 -3.60 0.46 8.21
N LEU A 7 -3.10 0.35 6.98
CA LEU A 7 -1.85 -0.36 6.69
C LEU A 7 -0.72 0.67 6.78
N ALA A 8 -0.06 0.73 7.94
CA ALA A 8 1.15 1.53 8.11
C ALA A 8 2.35 0.77 7.53
N ILE A 9 2.96 1.32 6.49
CA ILE A 9 4.23 0.82 5.95
C ILE A 9 5.29 1.81 6.41
N SER A 10 5.57 1.75 7.72
CA SER A 10 6.51 2.64 8.39
C SER A 10 7.53 1.78 9.14
N HIS A 11 8.48 1.22 8.40
CA HIS A 11 9.86 0.91 8.80
C HIS A 11 10.50 -0.04 7.76
N GLU A 12 11.65 0.37 7.22
CA GLU A 12 12.78 -0.36 6.57
C GLU A 12 12.63 -1.70 5.81
N TYR A 13 11.49 -2.39 5.82
CA TYR A 13 11.29 -3.59 5.05
C TYR A 13 10.87 -3.22 3.62
N GLU A 14 11.86 -3.27 2.73
CA GLU A 14 11.75 -3.13 1.27
C GLU A 14 10.82 -4.15 0.60
N ALA A 15 10.13 -5.02 1.36
CA ALA A 15 9.37 -6.13 0.82
C ALA A 15 7.98 -5.76 0.25
N SER A 16 7.42 -4.58 0.58
CA SER A 16 6.12 -4.13 0.08
C SER A 16 6.21 -2.89 -0.82
N GLY A 17 5.55 -2.94 -1.98
CA GLY A 17 5.57 -1.93 -3.04
C GLY A 17 4.22 -1.24 -3.16
N ILE A 18 4.25 0.08 -3.26
CA ILE A 18 3.06 0.92 -3.41
C ILE A 18 3.11 1.52 -4.81
N SER A 19 2.07 1.32 -5.61
CA SER A 19 1.87 2.07 -6.84
C SER A 19 0.45 2.60 -6.91
N LEU A 20 0.30 3.79 -7.49
CA LEU A 20 -1.02 4.40 -7.61
C LEU A 20 -1.92 3.62 -8.59
N LYS A 21 -1.31 2.98 -9.59
CA LYS A 21 -2.00 2.16 -10.59
C LYS A 21 -2.36 0.76 -10.10
N ASN A 22 -1.42 0.04 -9.49
CA ASN A 22 -1.60 -1.39 -9.17
C ASN A 22 -1.92 -1.63 -7.68
N GLY A 23 -1.64 -0.65 -6.82
CA GLY A 23 -1.97 -0.64 -5.41
C GLY A 23 -0.83 -1.17 -4.53
N LEU A 24 -1.18 -1.91 -3.48
CA LEU A 24 -0.19 -2.53 -2.60
C LEU A 24 0.21 -3.92 -3.13
N SER A 25 1.49 -4.21 -3.14
CA SER A 25 2.08 -5.50 -3.55
C SER A 25 3.23 -5.92 -2.63
N ASP A 26 3.59 -7.20 -2.62
CA ASP A 26 4.69 -7.74 -1.81
C ASP A 26 5.31 -8.97 -2.49
N PHE A 27 6.47 -9.43 -2.01
CA PHE A 27 7.09 -10.70 -2.42
C PHE A 27 6.79 -11.86 -1.46
N SER A 28 6.54 -11.57 -0.18
CA SER A 28 6.29 -12.58 0.84
C SER A 28 4.86 -13.11 0.72
N PHE A 29 4.73 -14.36 0.29
CA PHE A 29 3.43 -15.00 0.16
C PHE A 29 2.65 -15.06 1.50
N GLU A 30 3.35 -15.27 2.61
CA GLU A 30 2.76 -15.31 3.96
C GLU A 30 2.20 -13.94 4.38
N GLU A 31 2.98 -12.87 4.17
CA GLU A 31 2.54 -11.48 4.41
C GLU A 31 1.34 -11.13 3.53
N VAL A 32 1.37 -11.53 2.26
CA VAL A 32 0.26 -11.30 1.32
C VAL A 32 -1.02 -11.96 1.81
N LEU A 33 -0.96 -13.22 2.25
CA LEU A 33 -2.15 -13.93 2.74
C LEU A 33 -2.73 -13.25 3.97
N THR A 34 -1.88 -12.88 4.92
CA THR A 34 -2.28 -12.19 6.15
C THR A 34 -2.93 -10.85 5.83
N ARG A 35 -2.28 -10.00 5.01
CA ARG A 35 -2.78 -8.68 4.65
C ARG A 35 -4.04 -8.74 3.80
N ARG A 36 -4.19 -9.73 2.91
CA ARG A 36 -5.44 -9.93 2.16
C ARG A 36 -6.62 -10.27 3.08
N ASN A 37 -6.40 -11.06 4.13
CA ASN A 37 -7.46 -11.36 5.09
C ASN A 37 -7.87 -10.11 5.88
N ILE A 38 -6.92 -9.27 6.27
CA ILE A 38 -7.18 -7.98 6.90
C ILE A 38 -7.97 -7.08 5.94
N VAL A 39 -7.50 -6.92 4.70
CA VAL A 39 -8.15 -6.09 3.68
C VAL A 39 -9.58 -6.55 3.39
N ARG A 40 -9.83 -7.87 3.33
CA ARG A 40 -11.17 -8.42 3.09
C ARG A 40 -12.19 -8.05 4.17
N ALA A 41 -11.74 -7.80 5.39
CA ALA A 41 -12.58 -7.40 6.51
C ALA A 41 -12.74 -5.86 6.60
N ALA A 42 -11.96 -5.10 5.84
CA ALA A 42 -11.95 -3.64 5.89
C ALA A 42 -13.00 -3.05 4.95
N GLN A 43 -13.64 -1.95 5.38
CA GLN A 43 -14.51 -1.13 4.50
C GLN A 43 -13.72 -0.08 3.73
N THR A 44 -12.55 0.34 4.24
CA THR A 44 -11.70 1.35 3.62
C THR A 44 -10.25 1.08 3.96
N ILE A 45 -9.37 1.26 2.97
CA ILE A 45 -7.94 1.00 3.05
C ILE A 45 -7.17 2.31 2.96
N TYR A 46 -6.49 2.65 4.05
CA TYR A 46 -5.53 3.76 4.08
C TYR A 46 -4.10 3.21 4.11
N VAL A 47 -3.25 3.71 3.22
CA VAL A 47 -1.81 3.46 3.28
C VAL A 47 -1.08 4.69 3.79
N VAL A 48 -0.20 4.50 4.76
CA VAL A 48 0.70 5.54 5.27
C VAL A 48 2.13 5.13 4.97
N ALA A 49 2.82 5.94 4.17
CA ALA A 49 4.21 5.70 3.79
C ALA A 49 4.90 7.01 3.40
N ASP A 50 6.22 7.07 3.55
CA ASP A 50 7.01 8.16 2.99
C ASP A 50 6.99 8.14 1.45
N HIS A 51 7.21 9.30 0.83
CA HIS A 51 7.07 9.47 -0.62
C HIS A 51 8.00 8.54 -1.43
N THR A 52 9.10 8.05 -0.85
CA THR A 52 10.08 7.20 -1.55
C THR A 52 9.58 5.78 -1.82
N LYS A 53 8.46 5.39 -1.18
CA LYS A 53 7.87 4.04 -1.30
C LYS A 53 6.87 3.90 -2.44
N PHE A 54 6.49 5.00 -3.08
CA PHE A 54 5.55 5.01 -4.20
C PHE A 54 6.21 4.66 -5.53
N GLU A 55 5.39 4.26 -6.49
CA GLU A 55 5.76 3.77 -7.83
C GLU A 55 6.76 2.59 -7.80
N ARG A 56 6.49 1.65 -6.89
CA ARG A 56 7.16 0.35 -6.84
C ARG A 56 6.12 -0.76 -6.92
N ASP A 57 6.30 -1.69 -7.85
CA ASP A 57 5.47 -2.88 -7.95
C ASP A 57 6.29 -4.14 -7.64
N PHE A 58 5.66 -5.05 -6.91
CA PHE A 58 6.19 -6.38 -6.63
C PHE A 58 5.29 -7.48 -7.18
N ALA A 59 5.80 -8.71 -7.13
CA ALA A 59 5.24 -9.84 -7.87
C ALA A 59 3.80 -10.20 -7.45
N ILE A 60 3.41 -9.94 -6.20
CA ILE A 60 2.13 -10.40 -5.66
C ILE A 60 1.29 -9.22 -5.17
N LYS A 61 0.21 -8.92 -5.89
CA LYS A 61 -0.75 -7.87 -5.50
C LYS A 61 -1.50 -8.22 -4.21
N ILE A 62 -1.52 -7.33 -3.24
CA ILE A 62 -2.34 -7.45 -2.02
C ILE A 62 -3.73 -6.86 -2.27
N CYS A 63 -3.82 -5.57 -2.62
CA CYS A 63 -5.08 -4.85 -2.79
C CYS A 63 -4.91 -3.56 -3.64
N SER A 64 -6.02 -2.97 -4.09
CA SER A 64 -6.03 -1.59 -4.59
C SER A 64 -5.98 -0.60 -3.41
N LEU A 65 -5.63 0.66 -3.68
CA LEU A 65 -5.60 1.74 -2.68
C LEU A 65 -6.86 2.58 -2.77
N ASP A 66 -7.50 2.88 -1.64
CA ASP A 66 -8.59 3.86 -1.58
C ASP A 66 -8.02 5.26 -1.30
N TYR A 67 -7.15 5.35 -0.29
CA TYR A 67 -6.49 6.59 0.11
C TYR A 67 -5.04 6.33 0.54
N PHE A 68 -4.19 7.34 0.39
CA PHE A 68 -2.83 7.32 0.93
C PHE A 68 -2.51 8.62 1.67
N ILE A 69 -1.64 8.51 2.66
CA ILE A 69 -1.07 9.63 3.41
C ILE A 69 0.44 9.51 3.28
N THR A 70 1.07 10.61 2.87
CA THR A 70 2.51 10.67 2.68
C THR A 70 3.06 12.02 3.12
N ASP A 71 4.38 12.13 3.19
CA ASP A 71 5.05 13.39 3.46
C ASP A 71 4.94 14.36 2.27
N ALA A 72 5.37 15.61 2.46
CA ALA A 72 5.18 16.68 1.48
C ALA A 72 6.07 16.58 0.23
N HIS A 73 6.86 15.51 0.04
CA HIS A 73 7.84 15.39 -1.03
C HIS A 73 7.40 14.48 -2.19
N LEU A 74 6.13 14.03 -2.21
CA LEU A 74 5.61 13.28 -3.35
C LEU A 74 5.57 14.18 -4.61
N ASN A 75 6.03 13.63 -5.74
CA ASN A 75 6.01 14.37 -7.00
C ASN A 75 4.58 14.54 -7.52
N ASP A 76 4.14 15.77 -7.78
CA ASP A 76 2.81 16.07 -8.32
C ASP A 76 2.53 15.39 -9.68
N ASN A 77 3.58 15.03 -10.43
CA ASN A 77 3.48 14.33 -11.71
C ASN A 77 3.53 12.80 -11.59
N ILE A 78 3.33 12.25 -10.39
CA ILE A 78 3.35 10.80 -10.15
C ILE A 78 2.32 10.04 -11.00
N TYR A 79 1.23 10.70 -11.43
CA TYR A 79 0.24 10.19 -12.38
C TYR A 79 0.60 10.46 -13.86
N LYS A 80 1.81 10.11 -14.28
CA LYS A 80 2.21 10.14 -15.71
C LYS A 80 3.01 8.90 -16.09
N GLN A 81 2.35 7.75 -16.20
CA GLN A 81 2.86 6.57 -16.92
C GLN A 81 1.74 5.83 -17.66
#